data_AF-A0A1G8B269-F1
#
_entry.id   AF-A0A1G8B269-F1
#
_cell.length_a   1.000
_cell.length_b   1.000
_cell.length_c   1.000
_cell.angle_alpha   90.00
_cell.angle_beta   90.00
_cell.angle_gamma   90.00
#
_symmetry.space_group_name_H-M   'P 1'
#
loop_
_entity.id
_entity.type
_entity.pdbx_description
1 polymer ?
#
loop_
_entity_poly.entity_id
_entity_poly.type
_entity_poly.pdbx_seq_one_letter_code
_entity_poly.pdbx_strand_id
1 'polypeptide(L)'
;MLFSRTSTRAVSHAATVVTLRVAAVAVAGALCAGLVPAVASAAPDRIHPYNRAAECPDVLVVAASGATDSTSHRHPLDEDERRLWSNWVGNVTVPTGERFAHGPETVGWAYVPYPATFGLGVTETPTYQASVSAALAETHRILEDAKAACGDRTKFVLVGYSVGAEIMHRVTAGIGQRSSGGRAPGTTDSGTTPGEVTPDDVLGVVPGGWPVPTGRGALVG
;
A
#
# COMPACT_ATOMS: atom_id res chain seq x y z
N MET A 1 -45.84 58.31 3.50
CA MET A 1 -45.67 59.75 3.79
C MET A 1 -44.56 59.91 4.82
N LEU A 2 -43.57 60.74 4.47
CA LEU A 2 -42.63 61.52 5.31
C LEU A 2 -41.64 60.81 6.28
N PHE A 3 -40.33 60.80 5.94
CA PHE A 3 -39.23 61.70 6.40
C PHE A 3 -38.59 61.22 7.73
N SER A 4 -37.41 60.59 7.72
CA SER A 4 -36.06 61.18 7.65
C SER A 4 -35.58 61.83 8.95
N ARG A 5 -34.53 61.29 9.60
CA ARG A 5 -33.24 61.99 9.81
C ARG A 5 -32.24 61.14 10.63
N THR A 6 -31.02 61.19 10.10
CA THR A 6 -29.70 60.85 10.63
C THR A 6 -29.35 61.55 11.95
N SER A 7 -28.47 60.94 12.78
CA SER A 7 -27.23 61.60 13.22
C SER A 7 -26.32 60.67 14.05
N THR A 8 -25.10 60.51 13.53
CA THR A 8 -23.86 60.06 14.15
C THR A 8 -23.44 60.90 15.36
N ARG A 9 -22.75 60.29 16.34
CA ARG A 9 -21.57 60.88 17.02
C ARG A 9 -20.57 59.79 17.43
N ALA A 10 -19.36 59.92 16.89
CA ALA A 10 -18.14 59.29 17.37
C ALA A 10 -17.48 60.19 18.43
N VAL A 11 -16.74 59.60 19.38
CA VAL A 11 -15.51 60.22 19.94
C VAL A 11 -14.53 59.09 20.33
N SER A 12 -13.33 59.20 19.78
CA SER A 12 -12.13 58.39 19.98
C SER A 12 -11.39 58.77 21.27
N HIS A 13 -10.64 57.85 21.89
CA HIS A 13 -9.34 58.19 22.52
C HIS A 13 -8.38 56.98 22.59
N ALA A 14 -7.21 57.19 21.95
CA ALA A 14 -5.85 56.76 22.31
C ALA A 14 -5.55 55.24 22.39
N ALA A 15 -4.92 54.59 21.40
CA ALA A 15 -3.54 54.72 20.91
C ALA A 15 -2.46 54.32 21.95
N THR A 16 -2.11 53.04 21.99
CA THR A 16 -0.76 52.58 22.39
C THR A 16 -0.23 51.65 21.32
N VAL A 17 0.74 52.16 20.57
CA VAL A 17 1.49 51.47 19.52
C VAL A 17 2.69 50.81 20.20
N VAL A 18 2.74 49.47 20.22
CA VAL A 18 3.99 48.74 20.47
C VAL A 18 4.40 48.09 19.16
N THR A 19 5.33 48.76 18.49
CA THR A 19 6.05 48.27 17.32
C THR A 19 6.99 47.14 17.72
N LEU A 20 6.74 45.93 17.24
CA LEU A 20 7.78 44.91 17.10
C LEU A 20 8.03 44.69 15.61
N ARG A 21 9.10 45.31 15.10
CA ARG A 21 9.63 45.05 13.77
C ARG A 21 10.51 43.81 13.82
N VAL A 22 10.04 42.71 13.26
CA VAL A 22 10.93 41.70 12.68
C VAL A 22 10.54 41.58 11.22
N ALA A 23 11.42 42.10 10.37
CA ALA A 23 11.33 41.95 8.93
C ALA A 23 11.76 40.52 8.57
N ALA A 24 10.87 39.77 7.93
CA ALA A 24 11.25 38.66 7.08
C ALA A 24 10.51 38.84 5.75
N VAL A 25 11.23 39.40 4.79
CA VAL A 25 10.85 39.44 3.38
C VAL A 25 11.09 38.04 2.83
N ALA A 26 10.04 37.36 2.39
CA ALA A 26 10.15 36.25 1.44
C ALA A 26 9.04 36.39 0.40
N VAL A 27 9.49 36.37 -0.85
CA VAL A 27 8.79 36.76 -2.07
C VAL A 27 8.07 35.55 -2.67
N ALA A 28 6.86 35.81 -3.18
CA ALA A 28 6.15 35.15 -4.29
C ALA A 28 5.83 33.65 -4.24
N GLY A 29 4.67 33.33 -4.82
CA GLY A 29 4.48 32.08 -5.56
C GLY A 29 3.22 31.34 -5.19
N ALA A 30 2.26 31.32 -6.11
CA ALA A 30 1.04 30.54 -6.07
C ALA A 30 1.30 29.04 -5.80
N LEU A 31 0.32 28.38 -5.17
CA LEU A 31 -0.32 27.14 -5.64
C LEU A 31 -1.34 26.67 -4.60
N CYS A 32 -2.61 26.65 -5.00
CA CYS A 32 -3.61 25.80 -4.36
C CYS A 32 -3.19 24.34 -4.57
N ALA A 33 -2.59 23.72 -3.55
CA ALA A 33 -2.44 22.27 -3.49
C ALA A 33 -3.17 21.81 -2.23
N GLY A 34 -4.21 21.00 -2.44
CA GLY A 34 -4.98 20.38 -1.36
C GLY A 34 -4.05 19.64 -0.41
N LEU A 35 -4.31 19.81 0.88
CA LEU A 35 -3.75 18.98 1.94
C LEU A 35 -4.32 17.57 1.79
N VAL A 36 -3.72 16.75 0.94
CA VAL A 36 -3.80 15.30 1.09
C VAL A 36 -2.83 14.98 2.22
N PRO A 37 -3.27 14.45 3.38
CA PRO A 37 -2.34 13.94 4.37
C PRO A 37 -1.59 12.78 3.72
N ALA A 38 -0.34 13.04 3.29
CA ALA A 38 0.60 11.99 2.98
C ALA A 38 0.85 11.23 4.28
N VAL A 39 0.23 10.06 4.43
CA VAL A 39 0.79 9.02 5.28
C VAL A 39 2.13 8.65 4.65
N ALA A 40 3.17 9.36 5.04
CA ALA A 40 4.53 9.05 4.63
C ALA A 40 4.84 7.67 5.20
N SER A 41 4.93 6.66 4.34
CA SER A 41 5.68 5.45 4.68
C SER A 41 7.07 5.92 5.10
N ALA A 42 7.54 5.43 6.26
CA ALA A 42 8.90 5.70 6.71
C ALA A 42 9.89 5.33 5.59
N ALA A 43 10.94 6.11 5.39
CA ALA A 43 11.98 5.72 4.44
C ALA A 43 12.55 4.34 4.84
N PRO A 44 12.89 3.47 3.88
CA PRO A 44 13.45 2.18 4.21
C PRO A 44 14.77 2.34 4.98
N ASP A 45 14.86 1.70 6.14
CA ASP A 45 16.08 1.65 6.93
C ASP A 45 17.07 0.60 6.38
N ARG A 46 16.57 -0.47 5.74
CA ARG A 46 17.37 -1.62 5.30
C ARG A 46 16.80 -2.28 4.04
N ILE A 47 17.17 -1.79 2.85
CA ILE A 47 16.89 -2.51 1.60
C ILE A 47 18.00 -3.53 1.31
N HIS A 48 17.64 -4.75 0.93
CA HIS A 48 18.61 -5.73 0.44
C HIS A 48 19.28 -5.26 -0.87
N PRO A 49 20.60 -5.40 -1.06
CA PRO A 49 21.29 -4.93 -2.28
C PRO A 49 20.78 -5.53 -3.59
N TYR A 50 20.17 -6.73 -3.53
CA TYR A 50 19.61 -7.41 -4.69
C TYR A 50 18.09 -7.25 -4.81
N ASN A 51 17.46 -6.45 -3.95
CA ASN A 51 16.04 -6.14 -4.08
C ASN A 51 15.84 -5.03 -5.12
N ARG A 52 15.30 -5.40 -6.29
CA ARG A 52 15.03 -4.46 -7.39
C ARG A 52 13.63 -3.86 -7.38
N ALA A 53 12.87 -3.98 -6.28
CA ALA A 53 11.47 -3.56 -6.23
C ALA A 53 11.25 -2.07 -6.57
N ALA A 54 12.22 -1.20 -6.27
CA ALA A 54 12.15 0.23 -6.59
C ALA A 54 12.53 0.56 -8.05
N GLU A 55 12.97 -0.42 -8.85
CA GLU A 55 13.57 -0.21 -10.18
C GLU A 55 12.70 -0.73 -11.34
N CYS A 56 11.39 -0.97 -11.11
CA CYS A 56 10.50 -1.64 -12.07
C CYS A 56 11.06 -2.97 -12.58
N PRO A 57 11.17 -3.98 -11.69
CA PRO A 57 11.73 -5.27 -12.03
C PRO A 57 10.82 -6.00 -13.03
N ASP A 58 11.38 -6.95 -13.78
CA ASP A 58 10.57 -7.80 -14.67
C ASP A 58 9.56 -8.63 -13.84
N VAL A 59 9.98 -9.07 -12.65
CA VAL A 59 9.11 -9.72 -11.66
C VAL A 59 9.17 -9.00 -10.32
N LEU A 60 8.01 -8.56 -9.82
CA LEU A 60 7.83 -8.11 -8.45
C LEU A 60 7.14 -9.20 -7.61
N VAL A 61 7.86 -9.71 -6.62
CA VAL A 61 7.31 -10.64 -5.63
C VAL A 61 6.62 -9.85 -4.51
N VAL A 62 5.31 -9.97 -4.36
CA VAL A 62 4.57 -9.36 -3.24
C VAL A 62 4.32 -10.44 -2.19
N ALA A 63 4.85 -10.22 -0.99
CA ALA A 63 4.94 -11.24 0.05
C ALA A 63 4.16 -10.84 1.31
N ALA A 64 3.20 -11.65 1.73
CA ALA A 64 2.50 -11.50 3.01
C ALA A 64 2.95 -12.56 4.01
N SER A 65 3.46 -12.10 5.15
CA SER A 65 3.87 -12.95 6.27
C SER A 65 2.66 -13.55 7.01
N GLY A 66 2.95 -14.40 8.00
CA GLY A 66 1.94 -14.91 8.92
C GLY A 66 1.59 -13.93 10.03
N ALA A 67 0.73 -14.35 10.94
CA ALA A 67 0.46 -13.57 12.14
C ALA A 67 1.73 -13.36 12.98
N THR A 68 1.80 -12.23 13.69
CA THR A 68 2.91 -11.75 14.51
C THR A 68 4.21 -11.45 13.72
N ASP A 69 4.13 -11.50 12.40
CA ASP A 69 5.30 -11.47 11.50
C ASP A 69 5.29 -10.30 10.50
N SER A 70 4.42 -9.33 10.74
CA SER A 70 4.37 -8.04 10.06
C SER A 70 3.84 -6.97 11.02
N THR A 71 4.06 -5.71 10.69
CA THR A 71 3.43 -4.57 11.39
C THR A 71 2.92 -3.57 10.37
N SER A 72 1.90 -2.79 10.73
CA SER A 72 1.31 -1.77 9.85
C SER A 72 2.25 -0.61 9.52
N HIS A 73 3.35 -0.44 10.27
CA HIS A 73 4.30 0.65 10.08
C HIS A 73 5.59 0.20 9.41
N ARG A 74 5.71 -1.09 9.06
CA ARG A 74 6.88 -1.60 8.34
C ARG A 74 6.95 -0.95 6.95
N HIS A 75 8.14 -0.58 6.52
CA HIS A 75 8.34 -0.20 5.12
C HIS A 75 8.30 -1.45 4.22
N PRO A 76 7.55 -1.45 3.10
CA PRO A 76 7.41 -2.63 2.24
C PRO A 76 8.73 -3.20 1.70
N LEU A 77 9.75 -2.35 1.52
CA LEU A 77 11.05 -2.76 0.99
C LEU A 77 12.10 -3.06 2.06
N ASP A 78 11.76 -2.85 3.34
CA ASP A 78 12.70 -3.13 4.41
C ASP A 78 12.82 -4.62 4.67
N GLU A 79 14.07 -5.07 4.79
CA GLU A 79 14.42 -6.36 5.34
C GLU A 79 14.47 -6.31 6.86
N ASP A 80 13.73 -7.22 7.47
CA ASP A 80 13.96 -7.59 8.85
C ASP A 80 14.86 -8.81 8.93
N GLU A 81 15.67 -8.84 9.99
CA GLU A 81 16.47 -10.00 10.34
C GLU A 81 15.60 -11.25 10.37
N ARG A 82 15.99 -12.24 9.56
CA ARG A 82 15.35 -13.56 9.57
C ARG A 82 15.45 -14.16 10.97
N ARG A 83 14.32 -14.49 11.58
CA ARG A 83 14.27 -15.23 12.84
C ARG A 83 13.68 -16.61 12.59
N LEU A 84 14.01 -17.57 13.44
CA LEU A 84 13.51 -18.94 13.29
C LEU A 84 11.97 -19.04 13.30
N TRP A 85 11.30 -18.02 13.84
CA TRP A 85 9.84 -17.92 13.97
C TRP A 85 9.25 -16.64 13.34
N SER A 86 10.02 -15.91 12.53
CA SER A 86 9.58 -14.66 11.89
C SER A 86 10.37 -14.37 10.60
N ASN A 87 9.71 -13.72 9.64
CA ASN A 87 10.09 -13.42 8.29
C ASN A 87 10.23 -14.69 7.44
N TRP A 88 9.25 -15.60 7.54
CA TRP A 88 9.28 -16.88 6.80
C TRP A 88 9.30 -16.65 5.29
N VAL A 89 8.52 -15.69 4.81
CA VAL A 89 8.51 -15.32 3.39
C VAL A 89 9.87 -14.79 2.92
N GLY A 90 10.67 -14.21 3.83
CA GLY A 90 12.08 -13.88 3.61
C GLY A 90 12.92 -15.07 3.14
N ASN A 91 12.60 -16.31 3.54
CA ASN A 91 13.30 -17.53 3.07
C ASN A 91 13.01 -17.88 1.61
N VAL A 92 12.02 -17.23 1.00
CA VAL A 92 11.70 -17.35 -0.43
C VAL A 92 12.19 -16.11 -1.17
N THR A 93 11.85 -14.92 -0.70
CA THR A 93 12.11 -13.65 -1.43
C THR A 93 13.60 -13.38 -1.63
N VAL A 94 14.39 -13.38 -0.56
CA VAL A 94 15.81 -12.99 -0.64
C VAL A 94 16.64 -13.99 -1.48
N PRO A 95 16.53 -15.32 -1.32
CA PRO A 95 17.32 -16.26 -2.12
C PRO A 95 16.89 -16.25 -3.59
N THR A 96 15.61 -15.98 -3.87
CA THR A 96 15.16 -15.71 -5.25
C THR A 96 15.85 -14.46 -5.78
N GLY A 97 15.84 -13.35 -5.06
CA GLY A 97 16.57 -12.13 -5.46
C GLY A 97 18.05 -12.36 -5.73
N GLU A 98 18.75 -13.02 -4.81
CA GLU A 98 20.15 -13.41 -4.95
C GLU A 98 20.40 -14.27 -6.19
N ARG A 99 19.51 -15.22 -6.48
CA ARG A 99 19.63 -16.11 -7.64
C ARG A 99 19.57 -15.37 -8.98
N PHE A 100 18.83 -14.27 -9.04
CA PHE A 100 18.63 -13.45 -10.24
C PHE A 100 19.50 -12.17 -10.25
N ALA A 101 20.33 -11.94 -9.23
CA ALA A 101 21.10 -10.70 -9.06
C ALA A 101 22.03 -10.33 -10.25
N HIS A 102 22.46 -11.33 -11.03
CA HIS A 102 23.33 -11.17 -12.19
C HIS A 102 22.70 -11.73 -13.48
N GLY A 103 21.41 -12.02 -13.45
CA GLY A 103 20.66 -12.50 -14.60
C GLY A 103 20.27 -11.37 -15.54
N PRO A 104 19.84 -11.72 -16.78
CA PRO A 104 19.24 -10.74 -17.69
C PRO A 104 17.86 -10.27 -17.22
N GLU A 105 17.17 -11.09 -16.42
CA GLU A 105 15.88 -10.77 -15.80
C GLU A 105 16.09 -10.25 -14.37
N THR A 106 15.29 -9.27 -14.00
CA THR A 106 15.35 -8.57 -12.72
C THR A 106 14.21 -8.96 -11.80
N VAL A 107 14.54 -9.25 -10.54
CA VAL A 107 13.56 -9.59 -9.50
C VAL A 107 13.64 -8.59 -8.36
N GLY A 108 12.50 -8.04 -7.99
CA GLY A 108 12.31 -7.27 -6.76
C GLY A 108 11.28 -7.93 -5.87
N TRP A 109 11.23 -7.53 -4.61
CA TRP A 109 10.16 -7.96 -3.72
C TRP A 109 9.73 -6.87 -2.74
N ALA A 110 8.46 -6.93 -2.35
CA ALA A 110 7.87 -6.07 -1.34
C ALA A 110 7.08 -6.92 -0.35
N TYR A 111 7.25 -6.62 0.93
CA TYR A 111 6.48 -7.21 2.02
C TYR A 111 5.20 -6.40 2.25
N VAL A 112 4.08 -7.06 2.52
CA VAL A 112 2.81 -6.40 2.85
C VAL A 112 2.86 -5.93 4.31
N PRO A 113 2.86 -4.60 4.60
CA PRO A 113 2.77 -4.12 5.96
C PRO A 113 1.32 -4.18 6.46
N TYR A 114 1.09 -4.96 7.51
CA TYR A 114 -0.23 -5.06 8.13
C TYR A 114 -0.10 -5.50 9.58
N PRO A 115 -1.14 -5.34 10.42
CA PRO A 115 -1.05 -5.62 11.85
C PRO A 115 -0.61 -7.05 12.19
N ALA A 116 -0.98 -8.03 11.37
CA ALA A 116 -0.71 -9.45 11.59
C ALA A 116 -1.19 -9.97 12.96
N THR A 117 -2.33 -9.50 13.45
CA THR A 117 -2.81 -9.82 14.81
C THR A 117 -4.02 -10.75 14.85
N PHE A 118 -4.25 -11.36 16.01
CA PHE A 118 -5.43 -12.16 16.36
C PHE A 118 -6.21 -11.54 17.54
N GLY A 119 -6.43 -10.22 17.52
CA GLY A 119 -7.20 -9.55 18.57
C GLY A 119 -8.61 -10.14 18.70
N LEU A 120 -9.10 -10.23 19.94
CA LEU A 120 -10.44 -10.77 20.24
C LEU A 120 -11.54 -9.70 20.30
N GLY A 121 -11.22 -8.44 19.99
CA GLY A 121 -12.16 -7.32 20.04
C GLY A 121 -12.47 -6.81 21.45
N VAL A 122 -11.75 -7.32 22.46
CA VAL A 122 -11.83 -6.91 23.87
C VAL A 122 -10.55 -6.20 24.35
N THR A 123 -9.53 -6.14 23.51
CA THR A 123 -8.27 -5.42 23.73
C THR A 123 -8.05 -4.41 22.60
N GLU A 124 -7.09 -3.50 22.77
CA GLU A 124 -6.68 -2.55 21.73
C GLU A 124 -6.01 -3.22 20.52
N THR A 125 -5.69 -4.51 20.62
CA THR A 125 -5.11 -5.30 19.53
C THR A 125 -6.13 -5.46 18.39
N PRO A 126 -5.79 -5.11 17.13
CA PRO A 126 -6.71 -5.28 16.00
C PRO A 126 -7.21 -6.72 15.88
N THR A 127 -8.50 -6.87 15.56
CA THR A 127 -9.09 -8.19 15.36
C THR A 127 -8.50 -8.90 14.16
N TYR A 128 -8.64 -10.24 14.10
CA TYR A 128 -8.22 -11.01 12.93
C TYR A 128 -8.80 -10.45 11.63
N GLN A 129 -10.12 -10.18 11.61
CA GLN A 129 -10.79 -9.66 10.42
C GLN A 129 -10.32 -8.25 10.04
N ALA A 130 -10.07 -7.38 11.03
CA ALA A 130 -9.48 -6.06 10.78
C ALA A 130 -8.06 -6.18 10.22
N SER A 131 -7.25 -7.09 10.76
CA SER A 131 -5.89 -7.37 10.28
C SER A 131 -5.89 -7.88 8.84
N VAL A 132 -6.77 -8.84 8.50
CA VAL A 132 -6.90 -9.34 7.13
C VAL A 132 -7.40 -8.24 6.19
N SER A 133 -8.39 -7.45 6.59
CA SER A 133 -8.89 -6.34 5.78
C SER A 133 -7.81 -5.31 5.47
N ALA A 134 -6.98 -4.95 6.46
CA ALA A 134 -5.86 -4.04 6.26
C ALA A 134 -4.83 -4.62 5.28
N ALA A 135 -4.53 -5.93 5.40
CA ALA A 135 -3.60 -6.60 4.49
C ALA A 135 -4.11 -6.66 3.04
N LEU A 136 -5.41 -6.88 2.84
CA LEU A 136 -6.01 -6.86 1.51
C LEU A 136 -5.87 -5.48 0.87
N ALA A 137 -6.25 -4.43 1.60
CA ALA A 137 -6.14 -3.05 1.12
C ALA A 137 -4.69 -2.70 0.76
N GLU A 138 -3.74 -3.07 1.62
CA GLU A 138 -2.33 -2.77 1.39
C GLU A 138 -1.72 -3.59 0.25
N THR A 139 -2.11 -4.85 0.11
CA THR A 139 -1.65 -5.69 -1.02
C THR A 139 -2.15 -5.11 -2.34
N HIS A 140 -3.43 -4.71 -2.40
CA HIS A 140 -3.97 -4.04 -3.58
C HIS A 140 -3.23 -2.74 -3.88
N ARG A 141 -2.98 -1.90 -2.87
CA ARG A 141 -2.22 -0.66 -3.02
C ARG A 141 -0.83 -0.91 -3.62
N ILE A 142 -0.06 -1.88 -3.08
CA ILE A 142 1.28 -2.21 -3.60
C ILE A 142 1.21 -2.64 -5.07
N LEU A 143 0.25 -3.50 -5.41
CA LEU A 143 0.08 -4.01 -6.77
C LEU A 143 -0.31 -2.91 -7.76
N GLU A 144 -1.26 -2.06 -7.39
CA GLU A 144 -1.75 -0.96 -8.21
C GLU A 144 -0.71 0.15 -8.36
N ASP A 145 0.01 0.50 -7.29
CA ASP A 145 1.10 1.48 -7.35
C ASP A 145 2.24 0.98 -8.26
N ALA A 146 2.62 -0.30 -8.14
CA ALA A 146 3.61 -0.91 -9.02
C ALA A 146 3.15 -0.98 -10.48
N LYS A 147 1.87 -1.34 -10.72
CA LYS A 147 1.28 -1.36 -12.07
C LYS A 147 1.22 0.03 -12.68
N ALA A 148 0.86 1.04 -11.90
CA ALA A 148 0.82 2.43 -12.35
C ALA A 148 2.23 2.97 -12.66
N ALA A 149 3.24 2.61 -11.84
CA ALA A 149 4.61 3.05 -12.04
C ALA A 149 5.32 2.33 -13.21
N CYS A 150 5.09 1.03 -13.37
CA CYS A 150 5.90 0.17 -14.24
C CYS A 150 5.13 -0.40 -15.44
N GLY A 151 3.80 -0.26 -15.49
CA GLY A 151 2.96 -0.74 -16.58
C GLY A 151 3.08 -2.25 -16.80
N ASP A 152 3.16 -2.68 -18.06
CA ASP A 152 3.25 -4.10 -18.43
C ASP A 152 4.67 -4.68 -18.29
N ARG A 153 5.66 -3.84 -17.96
CA ARG A 153 7.06 -4.28 -17.77
C ARG A 153 7.20 -5.19 -16.54
N THR A 154 6.43 -4.93 -15.50
CA THR A 154 6.50 -5.68 -14.25
C THR A 154 5.33 -6.66 -14.15
N LYS A 155 5.66 -7.92 -13.90
CA LYS A 155 4.69 -8.97 -13.59
C LYS A 155 4.80 -9.39 -12.13
N PHE A 156 3.73 -9.93 -11.57
CA PHE A 156 3.61 -10.17 -10.14
C PHE A 156 3.68 -11.66 -9.81
N VAL A 157 4.42 -11.98 -8.75
CA VAL A 157 4.33 -13.28 -8.07
C VAL A 157 3.85 -13.03 -6.65
N LEU A 158 2.82 -13.75 -6.23
CA LEU A 158 2.18 -13.54 -4.93
C LEU A 158 2.58 -14.64 -3.96
N VAL A 159 3.25 -14.28 -2.87
CA VAL A 159 3.76 -15.24 -1.88
C VAL A 159 3.06 -15.00 -0.55
N GLY A 160 2.53 -16.04 0.08
CA GLY A 160 1.82 -15.89 1.35
C GLY A 160 2.13 -17.01 2.32
N TYR A 161 2.38 -16.70 3.58
CA TYR A 161 2.57 -17.70 4.65
C TYR A 161 1.45 -17.65 5.69
N SER A 162 0.82 -18.78 6.02
CA SER A 162 -0.26 -18.86 7.01
C SER A 162 -1.40 -17.86 6.71
N VAL A 163 -1.66 -16.88 7.57
CA VAL A 163 -2.61 -15.78 7.31
C VAL A 163 -2.31 -15.05 5.99
N GLY A 164 -1.03 -14.88 5.65
CA GLY A 164 -0.60 -14.34 4.36
C GLY A 164 -1.05 -15.17 3.16
N ALA A 165 -1.19 -16.49 3.29
CA ALA A 165 -1.71 -17.34 2.21
C ALA A 165 -3.21 -17.11 2.00
N GLU A 166 -3.99 -16.90 3.07
CA GLU A 166 -5.39 -16.50 2.97
C GLU A 166 -5.54 -15.14 2.28
N ILE A 167 -4.68 -14.18 2.63
CA ILE A 167 -4.64 -12.85 2.00
C ILE A 167 -4.39 -12.97 0.50
N MET A 168 -3.34 -13.69 0.08
CA MET A 168 -3.01 -13.88 -1.34
C MET A 168 -4.11 -14.64 -2.11
N HIS A 169 -4.77 -15.60 -1.47
CA HIS A 169 -5.93 -16.28 -2.06
C HIS A 169 -7.09 -15.32 -2.33
N ARG A 170 -7.43 -14.45 -1.37
CA ARG A 170 -8.51 -13.48 -1.54
C ARG A 170 -8.19 -12.40 -2.57
N VAL A 171 -6.94 -11.91 -2.61
CA VAL A 171 -6.48 -10.95 -3.63
C VAL A 171 -6.61 -11.54 -5.03
N THR A 172 -6.13 -12.77 -5.22
CA THR A 172 -6.16 -13.44 -6.54
C THR A 172 -7.58 -13.77 -6.99
N ALA A 173 -8.44 -14.24 -6.08
CA ALA A 173 -9.86 -14.42 -6.35
C ALA A 173 -10.53 -13.10 -6.76
N GLY A 174 -10.22 -11.99 -6.08
CA GLY A 174 -10.73 -10.65 -6.41
C GLY A 174 -10.26 -10.14 -7.78
N ILE A 175 -8.98 -10.36 -8.14
CA ILE A 175 -8.45 -10.04 -9.48
C ILE A 175 -9.18 -10.84 -10.57
N GLY A 176 -9.38 -12.15 -10.34
CA GLY A 176 -10.10 -13.02 -11.28
C GLY A 176 -11.57 -12.62 -11.47
N GLN A 177 -12.28 -12.27 -10.39
CA GLN A 177 -13.69 -11.88 -10.45
C GLN A 177 -13.93 -10.53 -11.14
N ARG A 178 -13.05 -9.54 -10.94
CA ARG A 178 -13.17 -8.24 -11.64
C ARG A 178 -13.02 -8.40 -13.14
N SER A 179 -12.15 -9.31 -13.57
CA SER A 179 -11.87 -9.55 -14.98
C SER A 179 -13.00 -10.27 -15.72
N SER A 180 -13.86 -11.00 -15.01
CA SER A 180 -15.06 -11.64 -15.58
C SER A 180 -16.30 -10.74 -15.56
N GLY A 181 -16.25 -9.59 -14.89
CA GLY A 181 -17.39 -8.68 -14.66
C GLY A 181 -17.81 -7.82 -15.86
N GLY A 182 -17.08 -7.87 -16.98
CA GLY A 182 -17.42 -7.12 -18.18
C GLY A 182 -17.06 -5.64 -18.11
N ARG A 183 -16.89 -5.07 -19.29
CA ARG A 183 -16.22 -3.79 -19.54
C ARG A 183 -16.96 -2.59 -18.94
N ALA A 184 -16.36 -1.93 -17.94
CA ALA A 184 -16.87 -0.65 -17.45
C ALA A 184 -16.70 0.47 -18.49
N PRO A 185 -17.61 1.46 -18.59
CA PRO A 185 -17.46 2.61 -19.47
C PRO A 185 -16.22 3.44 -19.08
N GLY A 186 -15.33 3.72 -20.04
CA GLY A 186 -14.07 4.45 -19.80
C GLY A 186 -12.80 3.59 -19.81
N THR A 187 -12.90 2.31 -20.13
CA THR A 187 -11.79 1.35 -20.17
C THR A 187 -11.11 1.31 -21.55
N THR A 188 -9.77 1.25 -21.59
CA THR A 188 -8.93 1.12 -22.82
C THR A 188 -9.05 -0.26 -23.44
N ASP A 189 -9.03 -0.46 -24.77
CA ASP A 189 -9.40 -1.67 -25.57
C ASP A 189 -9.29 -3.09 -24.94
N SER A 190 -8.48 -3.30 -23.91
CA SER A 190 -8.43 -4.47 -23.00
C SER A 190 -9.51 -4.56 -21.89
N GLY A 191 -10.19 -3.48 -21.50
CA GLY A 191 -11.29 -3.50 -20.52
C GLY A 191 -10.88 -3.06 -19.12
N THR A 192 -9.67 -2.52 -19.01
CA THR A 192 -8.95 -2.24 -17.76
C THR A 192 -8.83 -0.74 -17.52
N THR A 193 -8.91 -0.31 -16.27
CA THR A 193 -8.57 1.07 -15.86
C THR A 193 -7.03 1.21 -15.82
N PRO A 194 -6.41 2.32 -16.25
CA PRO A 194 -4.96 2.49 -16.11
C PRO A 194 -4.51 2.28 -14.64
N GLY A 195 -3.54 1.39 -14.43
CA GLY A 195 -3.07 1.02 -13.08
C GLY A 195 -3.79 -0.18 -12.45
N GLU A 196 -4.85 -0.70 -13.06
CA GLU A 196 -5.55 -1.89 -12.56
C GLU A 196 -4.78 -3.17 -12.88
N VAL A 197 -4.58 -4.01 -11.86
CA VAL A 197 -3.96 -5.34 -12.00
C VAL A 197 -4.97 -6.38 -12.45
N THR A 198 -4.65 -7.09 -13.53
CA THR A 198 -5.47 -8.16 -14.13
C THR A 198 -4.82 -9.54 -13.92
N PRO A 199 -5.52 -10.66 -14.23
CA PRO A 199 -4.96 -12.00 -14.19
C PRO A 199 -3.69 -12.15 -15.05
N ASP A 200 -3.60 -11.45 -16.18
CA ASP A 200 -2.44 -11.49 -17.08
C ASP A 200 -1.19 -10.80 -16.50
N ASP A 201 -1.36 -10.08 -15.39
CA ASP A 201 -0.27 -9.47 -14.64
C ASP A 201 0.30 -10.40 -13.56
N VAL A 202 -0.38 -11.49 -13.21
CA VAL A 202 0.03 -12.40 -12.13
C VAL A 202 0.59 -13.70 -12.72
N LEU A 203 1.90 -13.91 -12.56
CA LEU A 203 2.60 -15.12 -13.05
C LEU A 203 2.33 -16.35 -12.19
N GLY A 204 2.00 -16.16 -10.91
CA GLY A 204 1.75 -17.28 -10.01
C GLY A 204 1.52 -16.87 -8.56
N VAL A 205 1.02 -17.84 -7.80
CA VAL A 205 0.74 -17.73 -6.36
C VAL A 205 1.43 -18.86 -5.63
N VAL A 206 2.21 -18.55 -4.60
CA VAL A 206 2.98 -19.51 -3.80
C VAL A 206 2.48 -19.47 -2.36
N PRO A 207 1.55 -20.36 -1.97
CA PRO A 207 1.11 -20.49 -0.59
C PRO A 207 2.14 -21.30 0.23
N GLY A 208 2.47 -20.80 1.42
CA GLY A 208 3.32 -21.45 2.42
C GLY A 208 2.56 -21.70 3.72
N GLY A 209 2.79 -22.86 4.34
CA GLY A 209 2.17 -23.23 5.62
C GLY A 209 0.95 -24.15 5.50
N TRP A 210 0.33 -24.45 6.65
CA TRP A 210 -0.77 -25.41 6.79
C TRP A 210 -1.93 -25.11 5.84
N PRO A 211 -2.61 -26.14 5.29
CA PRO A 211 -3.70 -25.96 4.34
C PRO A 211 -4.77 -25.04 4.95
N VAL A 212 -5.10 -23.97 4.23
CA VAL A 212 -6.31 -23.20 4.52
C VAL A 212 -7.50 -24.16 4.51
N PRO A 213 -8.38 -24.14 5.52
CA PRO A 213 -9.65 -24.85 5.42
C PRO A 213 -10.41 -24.20 4.27
N THR A 214 -10.36 -24.81 3.09
CA THR A 214 -11.26 -24.47 2.01
C THR A 214 -12.64 -24.87 2.52
N GLY A 215 -13.41 -23.88 2.98
CA GLY A 215 -14.83 -24.07 3.25
C GLY A 215 -15.46 -24.68 2.00
N ARG A 216 -15.92 -25.93 2.13
CA ARG A 216 -16.74 -26.72 1.19
C ARG A 216 -16.82 -26.17 -0.25
N GLY A 217 -16.11 -26.79 -1.19
CA GLY A 217 -16.48 -26.66 -2.60
C GLY A 217 -15.47 -27.00 -3.70
N ALA A 218 -14.22 -27.33 -3.41
CA ALA A 218 -13.23 -27.59 -4.47
C ALA A 218 -12.82 -29.08 -4.55
N LEU A 219 -13.77 -29.92 -4.91
CA LEU A 219 -13.53 -31.23 -5.52
C LEU A 219 -14.69 -31.47 -6.49
N VAL A 220 -14.50 -31.18 -7.79
CA VAL A 220 -14.69 -32.10 -8.94
C VAL A 220 -14.17 -31.36 -10.19
N GLY A 221 -13.10 -31.90 -10.76
CA GLY A 221 -12.67 -31.73 -12.14
C GLY A 221 -11.98 -33.04 -12.53
#